data_AF-A0A0M3T3I4-F1
#
_entry.id   AF-A0A0M3T3I4-F1
#
_cell.length_a   1.000
_cell.length_b   1.000
_cell.length_c   1.000
_cell.angle_alpha   90.00
_cell.angle_beta   90.00
_cell.angle_gamma   90.00
#
_symmetry.space_group_name_H-M   'P 1'
#
loop_
_entity.id
_entity.type
_entity.pdbx_description
1 polymer ?
#
loop_
_entity_poly.entity_id
_entity_poly.type
_entity_poly.pdbx_seq_one_letter_code
_entity_poly.pdbx_strand_id
1 'polypeptide(L)'
;MWRRAELIEKAIEHHLKGAYEASIPILYAQAEGLAYDATGKPFFTKSSRHYVAAIDDTTLAGLDGNLEVARVLFSDDVSETQDKGSLSRHGILHGRELAYDTEVVSTKALVLVLSLAEHWEQLLAKVPGFED
;
A
#
# COMPACT_ATOMS: atom_id res chain seq x y z
N MET A 1 11.51 -10.99 7.40
CA MET A 1 12.02 -9.92 6.50
C MET A 1 12.50 -10.48 5.16
N TRP A 2 13.42 -11.46 5.12
CA TRP A 2 13.94 -12.04 3.85
C TRP A 2 12.85 -12.55 2.87
N ARG A 3 11.88 -13.33 3.35
CA ARG A 3 10.76 -13.81 2.52
C ARG A 3 9.88 -12.69 1.95
N ARG A 4 9.78 -11.56 2.65
CA ARG A 4 9.02 -10.39 2.19
C ARG A 4 9.75 -9.72 1.02
N ALA A 5 11.08 -9.58 1.13
CA ALA A 5 11.92 -9.04 0.07
C ALA A 5 11.78 -9.86 -1.23
N GLU A 6 11.83 -11.19 -1.14
CA GLU A 6 11.64 -12.08 -2.31
C GLU A 6 10.28 -11.87 -3.00
N LEU A 7 9.19 -11.64 -2.24
CA LEU A 7 7.87 -11.36 -2.81
C LEU A 7 7.81 -9.98 -3.46
N ILE A 8 8.46 -8.97 -2.87
CA ILE A 8 8.54 -7.62 -3.44
C ILE A 8 9.37 -7.64 -4.73
N GLU A 9 10.53 -8.31 -4.73
CA GLU A 9 11.37 -8.50 -5.92
C GLU A 9 10.58 -9.18 -7.05
N LYS A 10 9.81 -10.22 -6.72
CA LYS A 10 8.94 -10.88 -7.70
C LYS A 10 7.88 -9.94 -8.27
N ALA A 11 7.27 -9.07 -7.45
CA ALA A 11 6.33 -8.08 -7.93
C ALA A 11 6.99 -7.03 -8.84
N ILE A 12 8.21 -6.60 -8.49
CA ILE A 12 9.01 -5.69 -9.33
C ILE A 12 9.30 -6.35 -10.69
N GLU A 13 9.71 -7.63 -10.71
CA GLU A 13 9.90 -8.36 -11.97
C GLU A 13 8.62 -8.43 -12.80
N HIS A 14 7.47 -8.67 -12.17
CA HIS A 14 6.18 -8.68 -12.87
C HIS A 14 5.87 -7.30 -13.47
N HIS A 15 6.06 -6.22 -12.71
CA HIS A 15 5.91 -4.86 -13.21
C HIS A 15 6.80 -4.58 -14.43
N LEU A 16 8.09 -4.89 -14.32
CA LEU A 16 9.07 -4.68 -15.40
C LEU A 16 8.76 -5.50 -16.67
N LYS A 17 8.07 -6.64 -16.54
CA LYS A 17 7.63 -7.49 -17.65
C LYS A 17 6.24 -7.12 -18.19
N GLY A 18 5.60 -6.08 -17.65
CA GLY A 18 4.23 -5.68 -18.02
C GLY A 18 3.12 -6.57 -17.45
N ALA A 19 3.44 -7.49 -16.54
CA ALA A 19 2.49 -8.37 -15.86
C ALA A 19 1.86 -7.64 -14.64
N TYR A 20 1.17 -6.54 -14.90
CA TYR A 20 0.62 -5.65 -13.87
C TYR A 20 -0.45 -6.34 -13.02
N GLU A 21 -1.26 -7.21 -13.63
CA GLU A 21 -2.28 -8.03 -12.98
C GLU A 21 -1.71 -8.92 -11.86
N ALA A 22 -0.46 -9.37 -12.01
CA ALA A 22 0.24 -10.15 -11.00
C ALA A 22 1.01 -9.28 -10.01
N SER A 23 1.62 -8.18 -10.48
CA SER A 23 2.39 -7.25 -9.67
C SER A 23 1.53 -6.59 -8.57
N ILE A 24 0.38 -6.04 -8.96
CA ILE A 24 -0.46 -5.18 -8.09
C ILE A 24 -0.97 -5.94 -6.85
N PRO A 25 -1.56 -7.14 -6.95
CA PRO A 25 -2.04 -7.87 -5.78
C PRO A 25 -0.91 -8.24 -4.80
N ILE A 26 0.29 -8.57 -5.32
CA ILE A 26 1.44 -8.89 -4.47
C ILE A 26 1.84 -7.64 -3.67
N LEU A 27 1.95 -6.48 -4.33
CA LEU A 27 2.33 -5.22 -3.69
C LEU A 27 1.32 -4.78 -2.63
N TYR A 28 0.02 -4.91 -2.89
CA TYR A 28 -1.02 -4.58 -1.91
C TYR A 28 -0.94 -5.47 -0.67
N ALA A 29 -0.72 -6.78 -0.85
CA ALA A 29 -0.51 -7.67 0.28
C ALA A 29 0.75 -7.30 1.08
N GLN A 30 1.83 -6.88 0.42
CA GLN A 30 3.05 -6.47 1.11
C GLN A 30 2.89 -5.14 1.84
N ALA A 31 2.21 -4.16 1.25
CA ALA A 31 1.91 -2.88 1.90
C ALA A 31 1.12 -3.09 3.20
N GLU A 32 0.05 -3.89 3.16
CA GLU A 32 -0.77 -4.17 4.34
C GLU A 32 0.04 -4.87 5.44
N GLY A 33 0.81 -5.89 5.07
CA GLY A 33 1.64 -6.62 6.01
C GLY A 33 2.75 -5.76 6.61
N LEU A 34 3.39 -4.87 5.82
CA LEU A 34 4.40 -3.95 6.32
C LEU A 34 3.80 -3.01 7.37
N ALA A 35 2.68 -2.36 7.05
CA ALA A 35 2.03 -1.46 8.00
C ALA A 35 1.60 -2.19 9.27
N TYR A 36 1.05 -3.41 9.16
CA TYR A 36 0.63 -4.17 10.32
C TYR A 36 1.80 -4.59 11.21
N ASP A 37 2.88 -5.10 10.63
CA ASP A 37 4.08 -5.49 11.37
C ASP A 37 4.70 -4.28 12.11
N ALA A 38 4.68 -3.09 11.49
CA ALA A 38 5.26 -1.89 12.10
C ALA A 38 4.34 -1.22 13.14
N THR A 39 3.02 -1.41 13.06
CA THR A 39 2.07 -0.55 13.80
C THR A 39 0.97 -1.30 14.56
N GLY A 40 0.86 -2.61 14.36
CA GLY A 40 -0.26 -3.43 14.82
C GLY A 40 -1.60 -3.10 14.13
N LYS A 41 -1.59 -2.27 13.08
CA LYS A 41 -2.78 -1.76 12.39
C LYS A 41 -2.65 -1.93 10.86
N PRO A 42 -3.74 -2.32 10.17
CA PRO A 42 -3.74 -2.40 8.71
C PRO A 42 -3.58 -1.01 8.08
N PHE A 43 -2.92 -0.93 6.92
CA PHE A 43 -2.78 0.33 6.19
C PHE A 43 -4.11 0.76 5.58
N PHE A 44 -4.83 -0.18 4.96
CA PHE A 44 -6.02 0.12 4.17
C PHE A 44 -7.31 0.18 5.02
N THR A 45 -7.23 0.74 6.24
CA THR A 45 -8.38 0.90 7.14
C THR A 45 -9.00 2.28 7.03
N LYS A 46 -10.34 2.31 7.04
CA LYS A 46 -11.13 3.55 7.13
C LYS A 46 -11.47 3.95 8.57
N SER A 47 -11.14 3.12 9.55
CA SER A 47 -11.42 3.44 10.95
C SER A 47 -10.38 4.42 11.46
N SER A 48 -10.81 5.65 11.75
CA SER A 48 -9.95 6.69 12.34
C SER A 48 -9.28 6.27 13.65
N ARG A 49 -9.90 5.36 14.43
CA ARG A 49 -9.29 4.75 15.62
C ARG A 49 -8.10 3.84 15.31
N HIS A 50 -8.09 3.25 14.11
CA HIS A 50 -7.04 2.37 13.61
C HIS A 50 -6.16 3.06 12.56
N TYR A 51 -6.25 4.38 12.40
CA TYR A 51 -5.28 5.09 11.58
C TYR A 51 -3.89 4.89 12.18
N VAL A 52 -2.98 4.49 11.30
CA VAL A 52 -1.55 4.69 11.49
C VAL A 52 -1.33 6.17 11.20
N ALA A 53 -0.86 6.95 12.18
CA ALA A 53 -0.47 8.33 11.93
C ALA A 53 0.61 8.32 10.83
N ALA A 54 0.33 8.93 9.68
CA ALA A 54 1.35 9.10 8.65
C ALA A 54 2.55 9.86 9.24
N ILE A 55 3.75 9.59 8.73
CA ILE A 55 4.96 9.87 9.49
C ILE A 55 5.38 11.33 9.44
N ASP A 56 5.18 12.01 8.32
CA ASP A 56 5.74 13.33 8.13
C ASP A 56 5.17 14.05 6.91
N ASP A 57 5.30 15.37 6.96
CA ASP A 57 4.83 16.38 6.05
C ASP A 57 5.93 16.90 5.07
N THR A 58 7.14 16.28 5.04
CA THR A 58 8.32 16.89 4.34
C THR A 58 9.15 16.14 3.23
N THR A 59 8.90 14.90 2.81
CA THR A 59 9.51 14.23 1.61
C THR A 59 8.55 14.02 0.39
N LEU A 60 8.57 12.96 -0.43
CA LEU A 60 7.54 12.71 -1.49
C LEU A 60 6.66 11.51 -1.13
N ALA A 61 7.29 10.60 -0.38
CA ALA A 61 6.75 9.90 0.79
C ALA A 61 6.57 10.83 2.03
N GLY A 62 6.62 12.14 1.80
CA GLY A 62 6.31 13.20 2.75
C GLY A 62 5.98 14.53 2.05
N LEU A 63 5.27 14.47 0.92
CA LEU A 63 4.59 15.69 0.49
C LEU A 63 3.45 15.77 1.49
N ASP A 64 3.46 16.76 2.37
CA ASP A 64 2.41 17.14 3.32
C ASP A 64 1.05 16.50 2.95
N GLY A 65 0.67 15.40 3.61
CA GLY A 65 -0.60 14.66 3.38
C GLY A 65 -0.63 13.48 2.38
N ASN A 66 0.44 13.12 1.67
CA ASN A 66 0.38 12.14 0.56
C ASN A 66 0.08 10.68 0.98
N LEU A 67 0.61 10.20 2.11
CA LEU A 67 0.28 8.85 2.58
C LEU A 67 -1.16 8.73 3.09
N GLU A 68 -1.74 9.83 3.56
CA GLU A 68 -3.17 9.89 3.91
C GLU A 68 -4.03 9.89 2.64
N VAL A 69 -3.70 10.71 1.65
CA VAL A 69 -4.36 10.69 0.33
C VAL A 69 -4.24 9.32 -0.33
N ALA A 70 -3.05 8.70 -0.30
CA ALA A 70 -2.85 7.33 -0.76
C ALA A 70 -3.72 6.37 0.06
N ARG A 71 -3.72 6.45 1.39
CA ARG A 71 -4.60 5.59 2.20
C ARG A 71 -6.05 5.71 1.77
N VAL A 72 -6.57 6.92 1.58
CA VAL A 72 -7.95 7.14 1.13
C VAL A 72 -8.18 6.49 -0.24
N LEU A 73 -7.38 6.85 -1.25
CA LEU A 73 -7.54 6.36 -2.63
C LEU A 73 -7.45 4.84 -2.75
N PHE A 74 -6.50 4.22 -2.04
CA PHE A 74 -6.30 2.79 -2.09
C PHE A 74 -7.30 2.03 -1.19
N SER A 75 -7.89 2.68 -0.18
CA SER A 75 -8.88 2.04 0.71
C SER A 75 -10.32 2.23 0.26
N ASP A 76 -10.58 2.98 -0.81
CA ASP A 76 -11.94 3.26 -1.27
C ASP A 76 -12.77 1.98 -1.49
N ASP A 77 -14.06 2.04 -1.17
CA ASP A 77 -14.94 0.88 -1.35
C ASP A 77 -15.48 0.88 -2.78
N VAL A 78 -15.53 -0.30 -3.37
CA VAL A 78 -16.12 -0.52 -4.69
C VAL A 78 -17.29 -1.47 -4.51
N SER A 79 -18.51 -0.93 -4.51
CA SER A 79 -19.74 -1.68 -4.23
C SER A 79 -20.22 -2.52 -5.41
N GLU A 80 -19.91 -2.10 -6.64
CA GLU A 80 -20.34 -2.71 -7.89
C GLU A 80 -19.13 -3.07 -8.75
N THR A 81 -19.29 -4.07 -9.63
CA THR A 81 -18.22 -4.43 -10.58
C THR A 81 -18.06 -3.34 -11.63
N GLN A 82 -16.83 -2.94 -11.90
CA GLN A 82 -16.46 -1.87 -12.82
C GLN A 82 -15.10 -2.11 -13.47
N ASP A 83 -14.79 -1.32 -14.49
CA ASP A 83 -13.59 -1.35 -15.33
C ASP A 83 -13.01 0.07 -15.51
N LYS A 84 -12.85 0.80 -14.40
CA LYS A 84 -12.48 2.21 -14.40
C LYS A 84 -10.99 2.46 -14.15
N GLY A 85 -10.23 1.42 -13.82
CA GLY A 85 -8.80 1.54 -13.49
C GLY A 85 -8.56 2.25 -12.17
N SER A 86 -9.47 2.09 -11.20
CA SER A 86 -9.30 2.66 -9.87
C SER A 86 -8.16 2.00 -9.09
N LEU A 87 -7.62 2.71 -8.08
CA LEU A 87 -6.56 2.20 -7.20
C LEU A 87 -7.10 1.38 -6.03
N SER A 88 -8.42 1.21 -5.92
CA SER A 88 -9.05 0.60 -4.76
C SER A 88 -8.56 -0.83 -4.54
N ARG A 89 -7.83 -1.05 -3.44
CA ARG A 89 -7.43 -2.38 -2.98
C ARG A 89 -8.65 -3.25 -2.72
N HIS A 90 -9.72 -2.69 -2.16
CA HIS A 90 -10.99 -3.41 -1.99
C HIS A 90 -11.54 -3.87 -3.33
N GLY A 91 -11.67 -2.97 -4.31
CA GLY A 91 -12.17 -3.28 -5.65
C GLY A 91 -11.32 -4.35 -6.34
N ILE A 92 -10.00 -4.17 -6.34
CA ILE A 92 -9.05 -5.06 -7.02
C ILE A 92 -9.05 -6.45 -6.37
N LEU A 93 -8.83 -6.53 -5.06
CA LEU A 93 -8.70 -7.83 -4.37
C LEU A 93 -10.03 -8.59 -4.26
N HIS A 94 -11.18 -7.92 -4.38
CA HIS A 94 -12.49 -8.57 -4.45
C HIS A 94 -12.99 -8.80 -5.88
N GLY A 95 -12.18 -8.52 -6.91
CA GLY A 95 -12.56 -8.74 -8.31
C GLY A 95 -13.68 -7.84 -8.82
N ARG A 96 -13.84 -6.66 -8.21
CA ARG A 96 -14.84 -5.63 -8.57
C ARG A 96 -14.26 -4.48 -9.39
N GLU A 97 -12.94 -4.33 -9.43
CA GLU A 97 -12.25 -3.47 -10.40
C GLU A 97 -11.52 -4.38 -11.37
N LEU A 98 -11.83 -4.29 -12.66
CA LEU A 98 -11.33 -5.20 -13.69
C LEU A 98 -10.27 -4.56 -14.60
N ALA A 99 -10.16 -3.23 -14.63
CA ALA A 99 -9.21 -2.51 -15.48
C ALA A 99 -7.99 -1.98 -14.69
N TYR A 100 -7.63 -2.67 -13.60
CA TYR A 100 -6.53 -2.24 -12.72
C TYR A 100 -5.15 -2.59 -13.26
N ASP A 101 -5.06 -3.50 -14.21
CA ASP A 101 -3.84 -4.10 -14.76
C ASP A 101 -3.09 -3.15 -15.71
N THR A 102 -2.78 -1.95 -15.21
CA THR A 102 -2.08 -0.92 -15.96
C THR A 102 -0.74 -0.58 -15.32
N GLU A 103 0.18 -0.06 -16.14
CA GLU A 103 1.47 0.45 -15.70
C GLU A 103 1.31 1.50 -14.62
N VAL A 104 0.37 2.43 -14.80
CA VAL A 104 0.11 3.53 -13.86
C VAL A 104 -0.30 3.01 -12.49
N VAL A 105 -1.22 2.04 -12.42
CA VAL A 105 -1.66 1.47 -11.15
C VAL A 105 -0.51 0.68 -10.50
N SER A 106 0.23 -0.12 -11.29
CA SER A 106 1.36 -0.89 -10.78
C SER A 106 2.49 0.01 -10.26
N THR A 107 2.80 1.12 -10.93
CA THR A 107 3.80 2.09 -10.48
C THR A 107 3.39 2.74 -9.17
N LYS A 108 2.12 3.12 -9.03
CA LYS A 108 1.60 3.68 -7.77
C LYS A 108 1.64 2.67 -6.62
N ALA A 109 1.33 1.41 -6.90
CA ALA A 109 1.45 0.33 -5.93
C ALA A 109 2.92 0.09 -5.49
N LEU A 110 3.88 0.18 -6.42
CA LEU A 110 5.31 0.09 -6.11
C LEU A 110 5.77 1.24 -5.23
N VAL A 111 5.41 2.47 -5.60
CA VAL A 111 5.74 3.67 -4.82
C VAL A 111 5.22 3.53 -3.40
N LEU A 112 3.98 3.06 -3.20
CA LEU A 112 3.41 2.84 -1.87
C LEU A 112 4.27 1.87 -1.02
N VAL A 113 4.66 0.72 -1.58
CA VAL A 113 5.47 -0.28 -0.84
C VAL A 113 6.85 0.29 -0.50
N LEU A 114 7.49 0.99 -1.43
CA LEU A 114 8.79 1.62 -1.19
C LEU A 114 8.70 2.69 -0.10
N SER A 115 7.65 3.52 -0.11
CA SER A 115 7.41 4.51 0.94
C SER A 115 7.20 3.87 2.32
N LEU A 116 6.47 2.75 2.40
CA LEU A 116 6.30 2.03 3.67
C LEU A 116 7.60 1.37 4.16
N ALA A 117 8.44 0.91 3.23
CA ALA A 117 9.74 0.32 3.56
C ALA A 117 10.77 1.37 4.00
N GLU A 118 10.83 2.51 3.31
CA GLU A 118 11.72 3.63 3.63
C GLU A 118 11.45 4.18 5.04
N HIS A 119 10.18 4.25 5.43
CA HIS A 119 9.76 4.85 6.69
C HIS A 119 9.52 3.84 7.83
N TRP A 120 10.07 2.63 7.71
CA TRP A 120 9.80 1.52 8.61
C TRP A 120 10.13 1.83 10.09
N GLU A 121 11.32 2.37 10.34
CA GLU A 121 11.78 2.64 11.71
C GLU A 121 10.94 3.74 12.37
N GLN A 122 10.55 4.75 11.60
CA GLN A 122 9.69 5.83 12.07
C GLN A 122 8.25 5.35 12.30
N LEU A 123 7.77 4.33 11.57
CA LEU A 123 6.47 3.70 11.81
C LEU A 123 6.45 3.00 13.17
N LEU A 124 7.52 2.26 13.49
CA LEU A 124 7.69 1.58 14.77
C LEU A 124 7.70 2.56 15.96
N ALA A 125 8.44 3.66 15.84
CA ALA A 125 8.59 4.66 16.90
C ALA A 125 7.28 5.36 17.30
N LYS A 126 6.23 5.32 16.46
CA LYS A 126 4.93 5.95 16.73
C LYS A 126 3.91 5.00 17.39
N VAL A 127 4.28 3.76 17.69
CA VAL A 127 3.41 2.80 18.40
C VAL A 127 3.56 2.96 19.91
N PRO A 128 2.48 3.25 20.67
CA PRO A 128 2.55 3.32 22.12
C PRO A 128 3.05 1.97 22.70
N GLY A 129 4.13 2.00 23.49
CA GLY A 129 4.70 0.81 24.15
C GLY A 129 5.98 0.25 23.53
N PHE A 130 6.61 0.96 22.59
CA PHE A 130 7.96 0.70 22.08
C PHE A 130 8.96 1.69 22.71
N GLU A 131 9.03 1.71 24.05
CA GLU A 131 10.16 2.28 24.80
C GLU A 131 10.87 1.09 25.46
N ASP A 132 12.21 1.05 25.37
CA ASP A 132 13.11 -0.06 25.76
C ASP A 132 12.80 -0.73 27.12
#